data_AF-A0A2I8A0X1-F1
#
_entry.id   AF-A0A2I8A0X1-F1
#
_cell.length_a   1.000
_cell.length_b   1.000
_cell.length_c   1.000
_cell.angle_alpha   90.00
_cell.angle_beta   90.00
_cell.angle_gamma   90.00
#
_symmetry.space_group_name_H-M   'P 1'
#
loop_
_entity.id
_entity.type
_entity.pdbx_description
1 polymer ?
#
loop_
_entity_poly.entity_id
_entity_poly.type
_entity_poly.pdbx_seq_one_letter_code
_entity_poly.pdbx_strand_id
1 'polypeptide(L)'
;MSNLELHKYFPKLPEAALKEFAEWCILEQAKSAGIEFTPDLSKLENLIPNEYIWQLIDQFMKSRPDPIKTGLVSAMAGQEADSHGLIGSAIMVDFLSLYVKYLIPENGTTPEEAKTLITEAAIQQYEKLSELADKYNVTF
;
A
#
# COMPACT_ATOMS: atom_id res chain seq x y z
N MET A 1 -20.11 -8.96 1.94
CA MET A 1 -18.70 -8.55 2.09
C MET A 1 -17.97 -9.10 0.87
N SER A 2 -17.76 -8.28 -0.16
CA SER A 2 -16.86 -8.66 -1.25
C SER A 2 -15.44 -8.59 -0.69
N ASN A 3 -14.78 -9.75 -0.59
CA ASN A 3 -13.37 -9.78 -0.25
C ASN A 3 -12.60 -9.11 -1.41
N LEU A 4 -12.28 -7.82 -1.25
CA LEU A 4 -11.42 -7.06 -2.17
C LEU A 4 -9.98 -7.50 -1.94
N GLU A 5 -9.69 -8.76 -2.26
CA GLU A 5 -8.40 -9.40 -2.07
C GLU A 5 -7.42 -8.93 -3.16
N LEU A 6 -6.86 -7.74 -2.96
CA LEU A 6 -5.96 -7.08 -3.91
C LEU A 6 -4.78 -7.96 -4.34
N HIS A 7 -4.28 -8.80 -3.42
CA HIS A 7 -3.19 -9.74 -3.66
C HIS A 7 -3.41 -10.66 -4.87
N LYS A 8 -4.67 -10.97 -5.22
CA LYS A 8 -5.00 -11.80 -6.40
C LYS A 8 -4.76 -11.10 -7.74
N TYR A 9 -4.68 -9.78 -7.71
CA TYR A 9 -4.65 -8.94 -8.90
C TYR A 9 -3.26 -8.32 -9.14
N PHE A 10 -2.48 -8.07 -8.09
CA PHE A 10 -1.13 -7.50 -8.24
C PHE A 10 -0.23 -8.28 -9.21
N PRO A 11 -0.21 -9.63 -9.25
CA PRO A 11 0.63 -10.37 -10.20
C PRO A 11 0.24 -10.18 -11.67
N LYS A 12 -0.99 -9.72 -11.94
CA LYS A 12 -1.49 -9.50 -13.31
C LYS A 12 -1.09 -8.12 -13.84
N LEU A 13 -0.71 -7.19 -12.95
CA LEU A 13 -0.36 -5.83 -13.33
C LEU A 13 1.09 -5.73 -13.80
N PRO A 14 1.38 -4.88 -14.79
CA PRO A 14 2.75 -4.58 -15.16
C PRO A 14 3.44 -3.80 -14.03
N GLU A 15 4.77 -3.92 -13.98
CA GLU A 15 5.64 -3.22 -13.01
C GLU A 15 5.37 -1.70 -12.91
N ALA A 16 5.07 -1.05 -14.03
CA ALA A 16 4.72 0.38 -14.06
C ALA A 16 3.41 0.69 -13.32
N ALA A 17 2.40 -0.18 -13.43
CA ALA A 17 1.15 -0.04 -12.69
C ALA A 17 1.34 -0.32 -11.20
N LEU A 18 2.15 -1.33 -10.85
CA LEU A 18 2.52 -1.63 -9.46
C LEU A 18 3.25 -0.45 -8.81
N LYS A 19 4.17 0.19 -9.54
CA LYS A 19 4.85 1.40 -9.12
C LYS A 19 3.88 2.56 -8.87
N GLU A 20 2.99 2.86 -9.82
CA GLU A 20 2.00 3.94 -9.67
C GLU A 20 1.05 3.70 -8.50
N PHE A 21 0.66 2.44 -8.28
CA PHE A 21 -0.17 2.06 -7.14
C PHE A 21 0.56 2.30 -5.81
N ALA A 22 1.84 1.89 -5.72
CA ALA A 22 2.66 2.12 -4.53
C ALA A 22 2.83 3.62 -4.23
N GLU A 23 3.12 4.43 -5.26
CA GLU A 23 3.18 5.88 -5.16
C GLU A 23 1.86 6.45 -4.62
N TRP A 24 0.73 6.03 -5.17
CA TRP A 24 -0.57 6.51 -4.71
C TRP A 24 -0.88 6.10 -3.27
N CYS A 25 -0.57 4.87 -2.85
CA CYS A 25 -0.76 4.45 -1.47
C CYS A 25 0.02 5.33 -0.47
N ILE A 26 1.26 5.68 -0.81
CA ILE A 26 2.13 6.46 0.07
C ILE A 26 1.82 7.95 0.02
N LEU A 27 1.55 8.51 -1.16
CA LEU A 27 1.40 9.95 -1.34
C LEU A 27 -0.03 10.42 -1.12
N GLU A 28 -1.03 9.58 -1.38
CA GLU A 28 -2.44 9.96 -1.28
C GLU A 28 -3.15 9.23 -0.15
N GLN A 29 -3.11 7.90 -0.12
CA GLN A 29 -3.89 7.16 0.87
C GLN A 29 -3.35 7.31 2.30
N ALA A 30 -2.04 7.42 2.48
CA ALA A 30 -1.43 7.64 3.79
C ALA A 30 -1.90 8.94 4.47
N LYS A 31 -2.39 9.93 3.71
CA LYS A 31 -2.99 11.15 4.27
C LYS A 31 -4.24 10.85 5.10
N SER A 32 -5.00 9.80 4.74
CA SER A 32 -6.12 9.30 5.53
C SER A 32 -5.70 8.71 6.88
N ALA A 33 -4.41 8.40 7.07
CA ALA A 33 -3.82 8.05 8.35
C ALA A 33 -3.13 9.25 9.04
N GLY A 34 -3.31 10.47 8.54
CA GLY A 34 -2.65 11.68 9.06
C GLY A 34 -1.15 11.76 8.76
N ILE A 35 -0.67 10.97 7.79
CA ILE A 35 0.75 10.94 7.41
C ILE A 35 0.94 11.75 6.12
N GLU A 36 1.61 12.89 6.25
CA GLU A 36 2.15 13.62 5.10
C GLU A 36 3.58 13.17 4.85
N PHE A 37 3.85 12.67 3.65
CA PHE A 37 5.16 12.18 3.27
C PHE A 37 5.61 12.80 1.95
N THR A 38 6.87 13.26 1.94
CA THR A 38 7.54 13.78 0.75
C THR A 38 8.77 12.93 0.48
N PRO A 39 8.80 12.13 -0.59
CA PRO A 39 9.95 11.30 -0.92
C PRO A 39 11.15 12.16 -1.35
N ASP A 40 12.35 11.67 -1.03
CA ASP A 40 13.59 12.16 -1.60
C ASP A 40 13.73 11.64 -3.04
N LEU A 41 13.28 12.47 -3.98
CA LEU A 41 13.28 12.14 -5.41
C LEU A 41 14.68 11.85 -5.94
N SER A 42 15.73 12.47 -5.38
CA SER A 42 17.12 12.22 -5.81
C SER A 42 17.57 10.78 -5.59
N LYS A 43 16.95 10.08 -4.62
CA LYS A 43 17.18 8.67 -4.34
C LYS A 43 16.31 7.73 -5.16
N LEU A 44 15.36 8.26 -5.93
CA LEU A 44 14.42 7.49 -6.75
C LEU A 44 14.73 7.61 -8.25
N GLU A 45 15.55 8.58 -8.64
CA GLU A 45 15.95 8.79 -10.02
C GLU A 45 16.68 7.58 -10.60
N ASN A 46 16.32 7.21 -11.83
CA ASN A 46 16.93 6.13 -12.61
C ASN A 46 16.86 4.72 -12.00
N LEU A 47 16.12 4.52 -10.91
CA LEU A 47 15.84 3.18 -10.38
C LEU A 47 14.89 2.42 -11.29
N ILE A 48 15.12 1.12 -11.45
CA ILE A 48 14.14 0.23 -12.07
C ILE A 48 12.92 0.10 -11.15
N PRO A 49 11.72 -0.27 -11.67
CA PRO A 49 10.48 -0.23 -10.89
C PRO A 49 10.53 -0.96 -9.54
N ASN A 50 11.16 -2.14 -9.50
CA ASN A 50 11.29 -2.93 -8.27
C ASN A 50 12.13 -2.20 -7.19
N GLU A 51 13.30 -1.69 -7.60
CA GLU A 51 14.19 -0.91 -6.72
C GLU A 51 13.53 0.41 -6.30
N TYR A 52 12.81 1.05 -7.22
CA TYR A 52 12.03 2.25 -6.94
C TYR A 52 11.00 1.99 -5.84
N ILE A 53 10.19 0.94 -5.98
CA ILE A 53 9.13 0.59 -5.01
C ILE A 53 9.78 0.30 -3.66
N TRP A 54 10.84 -0.51 -3.63
CA TRP A 54 11.58 -0.81 -2.41
C TRP A 54 12.10 0.46 -1.73
N GLN A 55 12.75 1.34 -2.49
CA GLN A 55 13.34 2.57 -1.97
C GLN A 55 12.28 3.56 -1.50
N LEU A 56 11.12 3.61 -2.16
CA LEU A 56 9.99 4.43 -1.73
C LEU A 56 9.42 3.91 -0.39
N ILE A 57 9.23 2.59 -0.28
CA ILE A 57 8.78 1.95 0.97
C ILE A 57 9.78 2.19 2.09
N ASP A 58 11.09 2.00 1.85
CA ASP A 58 12.13 2.24 2.86
C ASP A 58 12.10 3.67 3.41
N GLN A 59 11.96 4.67 2.52
CA GLN A 59 11.84 6.07 2.93
C GLN A 59 10.58 6.33 3.76
N PHE A 60 9.43 5.83 3.32
CA PHE A 60 8.16 5.98 4.03
C PHE A 60 8.18 5.29 5.39
N MET A 61 8.76 4.10 5.46
CA MET A 61 8.96 3.36 6.70
C MET A 61 9.96 4.03 7.64
N LYS A 62 10.77 5.01 7.20
CA LYS A 62 11.69 5.75 8.07
C LYS A 62 11.09 7.06 8.59
N SER A 63 10.05 7.60 7.96
CA SER A 63 9.38 8.82 8.40
C SER A 63 8.39 8.62 9.55
N ARG A 64 8.47 7.49 10.28
CA ARG A 64 7.48 7.03 11.28
C ARG A 64 7.16 8.11 12.33
N PRO A 65 5.88 8.51 12.48
CA PRO A 65 5.48 9.42 13.57
C PRO A 65 5.46 8.73 14.95
N ASP A 66 5.13 7.43 15.02
CA ASP A 66 5.17 6.59 16.24
C ASP A 66 5.90 5.27 15.96
N PRO A 67 7.11 5.04 16.51
CA PRO A 67 7.92 3.84 16.26
C PRO A 67 7.31 2.52 16.75
N ILE A 68 6.57 2.54 17.86
CA ILE A 68 6.02 1.31 18.47
C ILE A 68 4.82 0.84 17.66
N LYS A 69 3.90 1.75 17.39
CA LYS A 69 2.69 1.46 16.63
C LYS A 69 3.03 1.02 15.20
N THR A 70 3.88 1.79 14.52
CA THR A 70 4.31 1.45 13.14
C THR A 70 5.06 0.13 13.10
N GLY A 71 5.80 -0.23 14.16
CA GLY A 71 6.41 -1.56 14.30
C GLY A 71 5.40 -2.70 14.32
N LEU A 72 4.33 -2.57 15.13
CA LEU A 72 3.27 -3.58 15.20
C LEU A 72 2.52 -3.71 13.86
N VAL A 73 2.12 -2.59 13.27
CA VAL A 73 1.40 -2.57 11.99
C VAL A 73 2.25 -3.17 10.87
N SER A 74 3.55 -2.87 10.85
CA SER A 74 4.49 -3.46 9.90
C SER A 74 4.60 -4.97 10.06
N ALA A 75 4.62 -5.48 11.29
CA ALA A 75 4.69 -6.92 11.54
C ALA A 75 3.41 -7.64 11.07
N MET A 76 2.24 -7.05 11.35
CA MET A 76 0.95 -7.59 10.92
C MET A 76 0.82 -7.61 9.39
N ALA A 77 1.13 -6.48 8.74
CA ALA A 77 1.10 -6.37 7.28
C ALA A 77 2.10 -7.31 6.60
N GLY A 78 3.31 -7.45 7.17
CA GLY A 78 4.32 -8.38 6.66
C GLY A 78 3.87 -9.84 6.76
N GLN A 79 3.35 -10.25 7.92
CA GLN A 79 2.84 -11.61 8.11
C GLN A 79 1.71 -11.96 7.14
N GLU A 80 0.79 -11.02 6.90
CA GLU A 80 -0.31 -11.23 5.96
C GLU A 80 0.17 -11.25 4.50
N ALA A 81 1.06 -10.33 4.10
CA ALA A 81 1.64 -10.32 2.76
C ALA A 81 2.43 -11.60 2.45
N ASP A 82 3.23 -12.08 3.41
CA ASP A 82 3.96 -13.35 3.30
C ASP A 82 3.01 -14.54 3.09
N SER A 83 1.82 -14.51 3.72
CA SER A 83 0.82 -15.56 3.59
C SER A 83 0.20 -15.65 2.20
N HIS A 84 0.25 -14.57 1.41
CA HIS A 84 -0.27 -14.54 0.04
C HIS A 84 0.70 -15.18 -0.98
N GLY A 85 1.96 -15.44 -0.61
CA GLY A 85 2.92 -16.15 -1.45
C GLY A 85 3.31 -15.40 -2.73
N LEU A 86 3.20 -14.07 -2.73
CA LEU A 86 3.58 -13.23 -3.86
C LEU A 86 5.10 -13.08 -3.98
N ILE A 87 5.58 -12.67 -5.15
CA ILE A 87 7.01 -12.46 -5.42
C ILE A 87 7.25 -11.15 -6.17
N GLY A 88 8.51 -10.70 -6.19
CA GLY A 88 8.92 -9.50 -6.93
C GLY A 88 8.24 -8.23 -6.41
N SER A 89 7.81 -7.36 -7.32
CA SER A 89 7.14 -6.11 -6.93
C SER A 89 5.74 -6.34 -6.34
N ALA A 90 5.07 -7.44 -6.68
CA ALA A 90 3.73 -7.71 -6.19
C ALA A 90 3.69 -7.91 -4.67
N ILE A 91 4.66 -8.60 -4.06
CA ILE A 91 4.72 -8.75 -2.60
C ILE A 91 5.02 -7.43 -1.89
N MET A 92 5.87 -6.58 -2.48
CA MET A 92 6.18 -5.26 -1.91
C MET A 92 4.96 -4.34 -1.92
N VAL A 93 4.21 -4.34 -3.02
CA VAL A 93 2.99 -3.56 -3.15
C VAL A 93 1.89 -4.08 -2.22
N ASP A 94 1.76 -5.40 -2.09
CA ASP A 94 0.80 -6.00 -1.18
C ASP A 94 1.09 -5.66 0.28
N PHE A 95 2.35 -5.82 0.71
CA PHE A 95 2.81 -5.36 2.02
C PHE A 95 2.46 -3.88 2.26
N LEU A 96 2.80 -3.01 1.30
CA LEU A 96 2.56 -1.58 1.43
C LEU A 96 1.06 -1.25 1.53
N SER A 97 0.24 -1.89 0.69
CA SER A 97 -1.20 -1.72 0.69
C SER A 97 -1.81 -2.09 2.04
N LEU A 98 -1.40 -3.23 2.61
CA LEU A 98 -1.82 -3.67 3.94
C LEU A 98 -1.32 -2.72 5.03
N TYR A 99 -0.06 -2.32 4.95
CA TYR A 99 0.57 -1.42 5.92
C TYR A 99 -0.17 -0.08 6.00
N VAL A 100 -0.39 0.59 4.86
CA VAL A 100 -1.13 1.87 4.82
C VAL A 100 -2.56 1.68 5.30
N LYS A 101 -3.26 0.63 4.86
CA LYS A 101 -4.63 0.32 5.28
C LYS A 101 -4.74 0.17 6.81
N TYR A 102 -3.75 -0.45 7.45
CA TYR A 102 -3.73 -0.67 8.89
C TYR A 102 -3.23 0.52 9.70
N LEU A 103 -2.69 1.56 9.08
CA LEU A 103 -2.37 2.82 9.75
C LEU A 103 -3.60 3.74 9.90
N ILE A 104 -4.56 3.68 8.97
CA ILE A 104 -5.77 4.55 8.93
C ILE A 104 -6.65 4.49 10.19
N PRO A 105 -6.88 3.33 10.86
CA PRO A 105 -7.72 3.24 12.05
C PRO A 105 -7.35 4.14 13.23
N GLU A 106 -6.19 4.81 13.21
CA GLU A 106 -5.84 5.86 14.17
C GLU A 106 -6.93 6.93 14.35
N ASN A 107 -7.73 7.17 13.31
CA ASN A 107 -8.82 8.15 13.32
C ASN A 107 -10.13 7.62 13.93
N GLY A 108 -10.24 6.31 14.20
CA GLY A 108 -11.44 5.71 14.79
C GLY A 108 -11.41 5.77 16.32
N THR A 109 -12.50 6.20 16.94
CA THR A 109 -12.64 6.20 18.41
C THR A 109 -13.19 4.87 18.94
N THR A 110 -13.75 4.03 18.06
CA THR A 110 -14.31 2.71 18.40
C THR A 110 -13.85 1.61 17.43
N PRO A 111 -13.88 0.32 17.85
CA PRO A 111 -13.58 -0.81 16.96
C PRO A 111 -14.46 -0.88 15.71
N GLU A 112 -15.73 -0.47 15.81
CA GLU A 112 -16.68 -0.41 14.69
C GLU A 112 -16.31 0.67 13.67
N GLU A 113 -15.91 1.85 14.14
CA GLU A 113 -15.39 2.93 13.29
C GLU A 113 -14.08 2.51 12.61
N ALA A 114 -13.17 1.87 13.34
CA ALA A 114 -11.94 1.33 12.79
C ALA A 114 -12.21 0.33 11.64
N LYS A 115 -13.16 -0.58 11.81
CA LYS A 115 -13.56 -1.53 10.74
C LYS A 115 -14.14 -0.83 9.53
N THR A 116 -14.94 0.22 9.75
CA THR A 116 -15.52 1.02 8.66
C THR A 116 -14.41 1.70 7.87
N LEU A 117 -13.47 2.38 8.54
CA LEU A 117 -12.33 3.05 7.90
C LEU A 117 -11.43 2.08 7.12
N ILE A 118 -11.17 0.88 7.65
CA ILE A 118 -10.43 -0.18 6.93
C ILE A 118 -11.17 -0.62 5.67
N THR A 119 -12.50 -0.73 5.75
CA THR A 119 -13.33 -1.15 4.62
C THR A 119 -13.33 -0.08 3.53
N GLU A 120 -13.49 1.18 3.90
CA GLU A 120 -13.42 2.31 2.96
C GLU A 120 -12.03 2.40 2.30
N ALA A 121 -10.96 2.23 3.08
CA ALA A 121 -9.60 2.18 2.55
C ALA A 121 -9.39 1.04 1.55
N ALA A 122 -9.96 -0.14 1.82
CA ALA A 122 -9.91 -1.27 0.90
C ALA A 122 -10.69 -1.01 -0.39
N ILE A 123 -11.83 -0.32 -0.31
CA ILE A 123 -12.61 0.10 -1.48
C ILE A 123 -11.80 1.08 -2.33
N GLN A 124 -11.22 2.11 -1.73
CA GLN A 124 -10.40 3.10 -2.45
C GLN A 124 -9.19 2.44 -3.14
N GLN A 125 -8.53 1.50 -2.46
CA GLN A 125 -7.44 0.73 -3.06
C GLN A 125 -7.92 -0.09 -4.26
N TYR A 126 -9.07 -0.75 -4.15
CA TYR A 126 -9.63 -1.51 -5.27
C TYR A 126 -10.03 -0.63 -6.45
N GLU A 127 -10.62 0.54 -6.19
CA GLU A 127 -10.95 1.53 -7.21
C GLU A 127 -9.69 2.01 -7.93
N LYS A 128 -8.63 2.35 -7.17
CA LYS A 128 -7.35 2.75 -7.76
C LYS A 128 -6.72 1.64 -8.59
N LEU A 129 -6.76 0.41 -8.09
CA LEU A 129 -6.27 -0.77 -8.79
C LEU A 129 -7.03 -0.98 -10.11
N SER A 130 -8.35 -0.78 -10.11
CA SER A 130 -9.20 -0.90 -11.29
C SER A 130 -8.90 0.18 -12.33
N GLU A 131 -8.73 1.43 -11.89
CA GLU A 131 -8.29 2.54 -12.75
C GLU A 131 -6.95 2.23 -13.45
N LEU A 132 -6.00 1.66 -12.71
CA LEU A 132 -4.70 1.28 -13.25
C LEU A 132 -4.81 0.09 -14.20
N ALA A 133 -5.66 -0.89 -13.91
CA ALA A 133 -5.89 -2.00 -14.81
C ALA A 133 -6.44 -1.52 -16.16
N ASP A 134 -7.43 -0.63 -16.14
CA ASP A 134 -7.98 -0.02 -17.35
C ASP A 134 -6.90 0.77 -18.11
N LYS A 135 -6.14 1.63 -17.41
CA LYS A 135 -5.05 2.43 -18.00
C LYS A 135 -3.99 1.55 -18.69
N TYR A 136 -3.70 0.39 -18.11
CA TYR A 136 -2.66 -0.52 -18.60
C TYR A 136 -3.21 -1.71 -19.42
N ASN A 137 -4.51 -1.70 -19.79
CA ASN A 137 -5.19 -2.75 -20.55
C ASN A 137 -5.10 -4.15 -19.93
N VAL A 138 -5.21 -4.25 -18.60
CA VAL A 138 -5.24 -5.50 -17.84
C VAL A 138 -6.68 -5.87 -17.51
N THR A 139 -7.04 -7.15 -17.66
CA THR A 139 -8.37 -7.67 -17.28
C THR A 139 -8.26 -8.54 -16.03
N PHE A 140 -9.16 -8.32 -15.07
CA PHE A 140 -9.18 -9.00 -13.78
C PHE A 140 -10.04 -10.27 -13.74
#